data_AF-A0A6V7IC58-F1
#
_entry.id   AF-A0A6V7IC58-F1
#
_cell.length_a   1.000
_cell.length_b   1.000
_cell.length_c   1.000
_cell.angle_alpha   90.00
_cell.angle_beta   90.00
_cell.angle_gamma   90.00
#
_symmetry.space_group_name_H-M   'P 1'
#
loop_
_entity.id
_entity.type
_entity.pdbx_description
1 polymer ?
#
loop_
_entity_poly.entity_id
_entity_poly.type
_entity_poly.pdbx_seq_one_letter_code
_entity_poly.pdbx_strand_id
1 'polypeptide(L)'
;CGNGKYLGVNNNIFKIGGDRCKRLTDIAREKENEVLMCDNLTLPFRDESFDAVLSIAVVHHFATTERRVNALKELARVLRIGGRLVISVWAMEQRHRKFESQDVLVPWPKAYCLNSSCPCGISGVPCSSQAKKDHPQKCILRSKRSNYRQKEKNNKSYWIDPIFSPSPSTSSLSSPNETCYSFFRRALQ
;
A
#
# COMPACT_ATOMS: atom_id res chain seq x y z
N CYS A 1 9.63 2.39 -0.05
CA CYS A 1 10.25 1.19 0.56
C CYS A 1 9.37 0.56 1.65
N GLY A 2 8.24 1.18 1.98
CA GLY A 2 7.36 0.77 3.05
C GLY A 2 8.09 0.72 4.38
N ASN A 3 7.77 -0.31 5.16
CA ASN A 3 8.37 -0.58 6.47
C ASN A 3 9.78 -1.22 6.41
N GLY A 4 10.46 -1.16 5.26
CA GLY A 4 11.82 -1.69 5.09
C GLY A 4 11.92 -3.20 4.92
N LYS A 5 10.83 -3.92 4.61
CA LYS A 5 10.79 -5.40 4.50
C LYS A 5 11.95 -6.02 3.70
N TYR A 6 12.34 -5.38 2.58
CA TYR A 6 13.36 -5.92 1.67
C TYR A 6 14.78 -5.38 1.91
N LEU A 7 14.94 -4.37 2.76
CA LEU A 7 16.24 -3.72 2.98
C LEU A 7 17.19 -4.59 3.81
N GLY A 8 16.67 -5.47 4.67
CA GLY A 8 17.47 -6.40 5.49
C GLY A 8 17.78 -7.76 4.85
N VAL A 9 17.44 -7.99 3.58
CA VAL A 9 17.50 -9.34 2.98
C VAL A 9 18.93 -9.80 2.64
N ASN A 10 19.77 -8.89 2.12
CA ASN A 10 21.13 -9.22 1.70
C ASN A 10 22.11 -8.16 2.23
N ASN A 11 23.01 -8.55 3.13
CA ASN A 11 23.95 -7.64 3.78
C ASN A 11 25.22 -7.33 2.96
N ASN A 12 25.43 -8.03 1.85
CA ASN A 12 26.61 -7.84 1.00
C ASN A 12 26.44 -6.71 -0.03
N ILE A 13 25.34 -5.98 0.02
CA ILE A 13 25.04 -4.87 -0.87
C ILE A 13 24.68 -3.64 -0.06
N PHE A 14 25.06 -2.46 -0.56
CA PHE A 14 24.61 -1.21 -0.02
C PHE A 14 23.21 -0.88 -0.56
N LYS A 15 22.27 -0.55 0.32
CA LYS A 15 20.87 -0.31 -0.05
C LYS A 15 20.40 0.98 0.56
N ILE A 16 19.68 1.76 -0.24
CA ILE A 16 18.98 2.96 0.21
C ILE A 16 17.49 2.74 -0.05
N GLY A 17 16.65 2.94 0.97
CA GLY A 17 15.20 2.93 0.86
C GLY A 17 14.63 4.33 0.68
N GLY A 18 13.68 4.50 -0.25
CA GLY A 18 12.90 5.73 -0.39
C GLY A 18 11.41 5.48 -0.22
N ASP A 19 10.71 6.28 0.60
CA ASP A 19 9.24 6.24 0.71
C ASP A 19 8.63 7.62 0.96
N ARG A 20 7.42 7.86 0.44
CA ARG A 20 6.71 9.12 0.63
C ARG A 20 6.11 9.26 2.04
N CYS A 21 5.83 8.14 2.70
CA CYS A 21 5.17 8.09 4.01
C CYS A 21 6.18 8.19 5.14
N LYS A 22 6.20 9.34 5.83
CA LYS A 22 7.08 9.59 6.99
C LYS A 22 7.05 8.46 8.03
N ARG A 23 5.85 8.03 8.42
CA ARG A 23 5.69 6.98 9.43
C ARG A 23 6.33 5.66 9.00
N LEU A 24 6.22 5.29 7.72
CA LEU A 24 6.85 4.06 7.22
C LEU A 24 8.37 4.21 7.12
N THR A 25 8.88 5.39 6.72
CA THR A 25 10.32 5.65 6.75
C THR A 25 10.88 5.59 8.17
N ASP A 26 10.16 6.10 9.16
CA ASP A 26 10.60 6.07 10.56
C ASP A 26 10.70 4.62 11.07
N ILE A 27 9.68 3.78 10.82
CA ILE A 27 9.70 2.34 11.14
C ILE A 27 10.85 1.61 10.43
N ALA A 28 11.16 1.99 9.20
CA ALA A 28 12.26 1.38 8.45
C ALA A 28 13.64 1.77 9.02
N ARG A 29 13.80 3.02 9.47
CA ARG A 29 15.02 3.50 10.15
C ARG A 29 15.23 2.86 11.52
N GLU A 30 14.18 2.60 12.28
CA GLU A 30 14.25 1.87 13.56
C GLU A 30 14.90 0.48 13.42
N LYS A 31 14.89 -0.08 12.21
CA LYS A 31 15.54 -1.35 11.86
C LYS A 31 16.94 -1.16 11.26
N GLU A 32 17.58 -0.04 11.54
CA GLU A 32 18.95 0.31 11.10
C GLU A 32 19.13 0.29 9.57
N ASN A 33 18.08 0.65 8.81
CA ASN A 33 18.17 0.80 7.36
C ASN A 33 18.42 2.24 6.96
N GLU A 34 19.26 2.44 5.95
CA GLU A 34 19.43 3.72 5.27
C GLU A 34 18.17 4.09 4.49
N VAL A 35 17.41 5.06 5.00
CA VAL A 35 16.10 5.42 4.44
C VAL A 35 15.87 6.93 4.40
N LEU A 36 15.44 7.42 3.24
CA LEU A 36 15.03 8.80 3.02
C LEU A 36 13.53 8.91 2.70
N MET A 37 12.99 10.09 2.94
CA MET A 37 11.69 10.46 2.42
C MET A 37 11.85 11.04 1.01
N CYS A 38 11.16 10.46 0.03
CA CYS A 38 11.16 10.95 -1.35
C CYS A 38 9.87 10.61 -2.09
N ASP A 39 9.64 11.28 -3.21
CA ASP A 39 8.57 10.98 -4.15
C ASP A 39 9.13 10.22 -5.36
N ASN A 40 8.40 9.22 -5.84
CA ASN A 40 8.80 8.43 -7.01
C ASN A 40 8.73 9.23 -8.32
N LEU A 41 8.09 10.41 -8.30
CA LEU A 41 8.03 11.34 -9.42
C LEU A 41 9.24 12.28 -9.52
N THR A 42 10.05 12.37 -8.46
CA THR A 42 11.25 13.22 -8.43
C THR A 42 12.22 12.66 -7.39
N LEU A 43 13.09 11.75 -7.83
CA LEU A 43 14.04 11.06 -6.96
C LEU A 43 15.26 11.96 -6.70
N PRO A 44 15.67 12.17 -5.42
CA PRO A 44 16.79 13.04 -5.05
C PRO A 44 18.15 12.34 -5.25
N PHE A 45 18.32 11.68 -6.38
CA PHE A 45 19.55 10.99 -6.76
C PHE A 45 20.05 11.51 -8.09
N ARG A 46 21.36 11.44 -8.29
CA ARG A 46 21.96 11.76 -9.59
C ARG A 46 21.58 10.66 -10.59
N ASP A 47 21.73 11.00 -11.86
CA ASP A 47 21.56 10.05 -12.95
C ASP A 47 22.56 8.89 -12.79
N GLU A 48 22.18 7.70 -13.27
CA GLU A 48 23.06 6.52 -13.34
C GLU A 48 23.73 6.10 -12.01
N SER A 49 23.11 6.41 -10.88
CA SER A 49 23.70 6.21 -9.55
C SER A 49 23.51 4.81 -8.97
N PHE A 50 22.59 3.99 -9.51
CA PHE A 50 22.27 2.67 -8.95
C PHE A 50 22.55 1.53 -9.94
N ASP A 51 23.13 0.44 -9.43
CA ASP A 51 23.23 -0.87 -10.12
C ASP A 51 21.86 -1.50 -10.36
N ALA A 52 20.98 -1.39 -9.36
CA ALA A 52 19.71 -2.06 -9.35
C ALA A 52 18.67 -1.26 -8.57
N VAL A 53 17.42 -1.34 -9.02
CA VAL A 53 16.28 -0.63 -8.41
C VAL A 53 15.12 -1.60 -8.21
N LEU A 54 14.48 -1.52 -7.04
CA LEU A 54 13.28 -2.29 -6.69
C LEU A 54 12.09 -1.33 -6.47
N SER A 55 11.05 -1.48 -7.29
CA SER A 55 9.78 -0.76 -7.16
C SER A 55 8.64 -1.75 -6.94
N ILE A 56 8.43 -2.11 -5.66
CA ILE A 56 7.51 -3.18 -5.26
C ILE A 56 6.18 -2.60 -4.80
N ALA A 57 5.13 -2.81 -5.60
CA ALA A 57 3.76 -2.39 -5.32
C ALA A 57 3.63 -0.87 -5.09
N VAL A 58 4.25 -0.07 -5.97
CA VAL A 58 4.27 1.41 -5.84
C VAL A 58 3.58 2.10 -7.02
N VAL A 59 3.98 1.79 -8.26
CA VAL A 59 3.60 2.57 -9.46
C VAL A 59 2.09 2.62 -9.69
N HIS A 60 1.35 1.59 -9.29
CA HIS A 60 -0.11 1.55 -9.43
C HIS A 60 -0.86 2.51 -8.50
N HIS A 61 -0.18 3.18 -7.57
CA HIS A 61 -0.80 4.24 -6.76
C HIS A 61 -0.99 5.56 -7.52
N PHE A 62 -0.33 5.73 -8.67
CA PHE A 62 -0.50 6.93 -9.48
C PHE A 62 -1.76 6.84 -10.34
N ALA A 63 -2.72 7.72 -10.05
CA ALA A 63 -4.03 7.74 -10.68
C ALA A 63 -4.00 8.07 -12.18
N THR A 64 -3.00 8.80 -12.65
CA THR A 64 -2.88 9.20 -14.06
C THR A 64 -1.73 8.48 -14.75
N THR A 65 -1.91 8.18 -16.03
CA THR A 65 -0.88 7.55 -16.85
C THR A 65 0.38 8.39 -16.97
N GLU A 66 0.23 9.71 -17.13
CA GLU A 66 1.36 10.64 -17.19
C GLU A 66 2.26 10.51 -15.94
N ARG A 67 1.67 10.44 -14.75
CA ARG A 67 2.42 10.29 -13.50
C ARG A 67 3.09 8.91 -13.40
N ARG A 68 2.44 7.85 -13.89
CA ARG A 68 3.08 6.53 -14.01
C ARG A 68 4.28 6.58 -14.94
N VAL A 69 4.14 7.18 -16.12
CA VAL A 69 5.24 7.35 -17.09
C VAL A 69 6.38 8.14 -16.46
N ASN A 70 6.09 9.26 -15.79
CA ASN A 70 7.13 10.06 -15.13
C ASN A 70 7.85 9.27 -14.03
N ALA A 71 7.12 8.50 -13.20
CA ALA A 71 7.75 7.63 -12.21
C ALA A 71 8.64 6.55 -12.84
N LEU A 72 8.25 5.98 -13.98
CA LEU A 72 9.10 5.02 -14.71
C LEU A 72 10.35 5.69 -15.29
N LYS A 73 10.22 6.91 -15.82
CA LYS A 73 11.35 7.71 -16.31
C LYS A 73 12.34 8.04 -15.20
N GLU A 74 11.87 8.42 -14.01
CA GLU A 74 12.73 8.64 -12.85
C GLU A 74 13.46 7.37 -12.41
N LEU A 75 12.78 6.22 -12.38
CA LEU A 75 13.41 4.94 -12.05
C LEU A 75 14.46 4.53 -13.09
N ALA A 76 14.23 4.84 -14.37
CA ALA A 76 15.20 4.61 -15.44
C ALA A 76 16.39 5.58 -15.34
N ARG A 77 16.15 6.87 -15.08
CA ARG A 77 17.19 7.92 -14.97
C ARG A 77 18.25 7.60 -13.92
N VAL A 78 17.82 7.12 -12.74
CA VAL A 78 18.75 6.83 -11.64
C VAL A 78 19.50 5.51 -11.82
N LEU A 79 19.09 4.66 -12.78
CA LEU A 79 19.70 3.38 -13.06
C LEU A 79 20.86 3.56 -14.04
N ARG A 80 22.02 2.97 -13.74
CA ARG A 80 23.14 2.98 -14.69
C ARG A 80 22.83 2.21 -15.96
N ILE A 81 23.57 2.49 -17.03
CA ILE A 81 23.54 1.64 -18.23
C ILE A 81 23.93 0.20 -17.86
N GLY A 82 23.09 -0.76 -18.24
CA GLY A 82 23.24 -2.18 -17.88
C GLY A 82 22.72 -2.55 -16.49
N GLY A 83 22.23 -1.59 -15.71
CA GLY A 83 21.59 -1.83 -14.42
C GLY A 83 20.27 -2.60 -14.55
N ARG A 84 19.76 -3.12 -13.43
CA ARG A 84 18.57 -3.97 -13.40
C ARG A 84 17.42 -3.34 -12.59
N LEU A 85 16.25 -3.23 -13.20
CA LEU A 85 15.04 -2.73 -12.56
C LEU A 85 14.03 -3.86 -12.37
N VAL A 86 13.51 -4.00 -11.16
CA VAL A 86 12.39 -4.90 -10.84
C VAL A 86 11.19 -4.07 -10.42
N ILE A 87 10.08 -4.23 -11.13
CA ILE A 87 8.80 -3.59 -10.81
C ILE A 87 7.77 -4.67 -10.53
N SER A 88 6.99 -4.51 -9.46
CA SER A 88 5.78 -5.31 -9.23
C SER A 88 4.56 -4.40 -9.10
N VAL A 89 3.50 -4.71 -9.85
CA VAL A 89 2.23 -3.98 -9.83
C VAL A 89 1.07 -4.95 -9.70
N TRP A 90 -0.11 -4.44 -9.34
CA TRP A 90 -1.32 -5.25 -9.33
C TRP A 90 -1.70 -5.61 -10.76
N ALA A 91 -2.06 -6.88 -10.97
CA ALA A 91 -2.62 -7.35 -12.23
C ALA A 91 -4.12 -7.11 -12.25
N MET A 92 -4.64 -6.80 -13.45
CA MET A 92 -6.08 -6.70 -13.69
C MET A 92 -6.74 -8.08 -13.60
N GLU A 93 -6.05 -9.12 -14.09
CA GLU A 93 -6.52 -10.49 -14.10
C GLU A 93 -6.43 -11.11 -12.70
N GLN A 94 -7.53 -11.08 -11.95
CA GLN A 94 -7.63 -11.70 -10.64
C GLN A 94 -8.64 -12.85 -10.64
N ARG A 95 -8.30 -13.98 -9.99
CA ARG A 95 -9.19 -15.17 -9.93
C ARG A 95 -10.54 -14.90 -9.24
N HIS A 96 -10.57 -13.97 -8.29
CA HIS A 96 -11.72 -13.74 -7.41
C HIS A 96 -12.29 -12.32 -7.50
N ARG A 97 -11.77 -11.48 -8.42
CA ARG A 97 -12.24 -10.11 -8.63
C ARG A 97 -12.20 -9.78 -10.12
N LYS A 98 -13.28 -9.21 -10.62
CA LYS A 98 -13.36 -8.69 -11.99
C LYS A 98 -13.32 -7.17 -11.91
N PHE A 99 -12.51 -6.55 -12.76
CA PHE A 99 -12.43 -5.10 -12.90
C PHE A 99 -12.95 -4.71 -14.28
N GLU A 100 -13.77 -3.66 -14.33
CA GLU A 100 -14.35 -3.13 -15.57
C GLU A 100 -13.29 -2.42 -16.44
N SER A 101 -12.25 -1.87 -15.82
CA SER A 101 -11.16 -1.16 -16.49
C SER A 101 -9.82 -1.39 -15.78
N GLN A 102 -8.71 -1.01 -16.41
CA GLN A 102 -7.37 -1.12 -15.81
C GLN A 102 -7.15 -0.13 -14.66
N ASP A 103 -7.72 1.07 -14.78
CA ASP A 103 -7.63 2.12 -13.78
C ASP A 103 -8.94 2.19 -12.98
N VAL A 104 -8.97 1.49 -11.84
CA VAL A 104 -10.11 1.45 -10.93
C VAL A 104 -9.66 1.79 -9.52
N LEU A 105 -10.45 2.63 -8.82
CA LEU A 105 -10.28 2.83 -7.39
C LEU A 105 -10.72 1.56 -6.66
N VAL A 106 -9.77 0.88 -6.03
CA VAL A 106 -10.06 -0.33 -5.25
C VAL A 106 -10.50 0.06 -3.84
N PRO A 107 -11.73 -0.28 -3.42
CA PRO A 107 -12.21 0.05 -2.08
C PRO A 107 -11.36 -0.65 -1.02
N TRP A 108 -10.97 0.11 0.01
CA TRP A 108 -10.42 -0.48 1.22
C TRP A 108 -11.58 -1.11 2.01
N PRO A 109 -11.57 -2.43 2.26
CA PRO A 109 -12.61 -3.04 3.08
C PRO A 109 -12.58 -2.38 4.46
N LYS A 110 -13.67 -1.69 4.82
CA LYS A 110 -13.83 -1.19 6.18
C LYS A 110 -13.69 -2.41 7.08
N ALA A 111 -12.73 -2.38 8.01
CA ALA A 111 -12.78 -3.30 9.12
C ALA A 111 -14.15 -3.05 9.77
N TYR A 112 -15.05 -4.02 9.67
CA TYR A 112 -16.27 -3.96 10.45
C TYR A 112 -15.78 -3.87 11.90
N CYS A 113 -15.86 -2.69 12.50
CA CYS A 113 -16.01 -2.61 13.94
C CYS A 113 -17.26 -3.44 14.18
N LEU A 114 -17.07 -4.70 14.60
CA LEU A 114 -18.15 -5.48 15.16
C LEU A 114 -18.74 -4.59 16.22
N ASN A 115 -19.95 -4.09 15.97
CA ASN A 115 -20.75 -3.38 16.94
C ASN A 115 -20.66 -4.20 18.22
N SER A 116 -19.91 -3.70 19.19
CA SER A 116 -20.11 -4.10 20.56
C SER A 116 -21.45 -3.48 20.90
N SER A 117 -22.53 -4.20 20.58
CA SER A 117 -23.84 -3.92 21.12
C SER A 117 -23.70 -4.05 22.64
N CYS A 118 -23.40 -2.94 23.30
CA CYS A 118 -23.54 -2.82 24.75
C CYS A 118 -25.03 -3.04 25.05
N PRO A 119 -25.42 -4.08 25.80
CA PRO A 119 -26.77 -4.22 26.27
C PRO A 119 -26.90 -3.44 27.57
N CYS A 120 -27.25 -2.16 27.48
CA CYS A 120 -27.85 -1.46 28.60
C CYS A 120 -28.99 -0.58 28.10
N GLY A 121 -30.16 -1.20 28.04
CA GLY A 121 -31.42 -0.47 27.99
C GLY A 121 -31.80 0.05 29.37
N ILE A 122 -32.20 1.32 29.38
CA ILE A 122 -33.24 1.94 30.24
C ILE A 122 -32.95 2.04 31.76
N SER A 123 -32.60 3.24 32.20
CA SER A 123 -33.43 4.06 33.12
C SER A 123 -32.77 5.42 33.34
N GLY A 124 -33.56 6.48 33.16
CA GLY A 124 -33.08 7.86 33.26
C GLY A 124 -33.01 8.36 34.69
N VAL A 125 -31.93 9.07 35.02
CA VAL A 125 -31.87 10.14 36.03
C VAL A 125 -30.73 11.09 35.63
N PRO A 126 -30.92 12.43 35.61
CA PRO A 126 -29.83 13.36 35.36
C PRO A 126 -29.14 13.83 36.65
N CYS A 127 -27.85 14.15 36.47
CA CYS A 127 -27.05 15.12 37.22
C CYS A 127 -26.41 14.69 38.56
N SER A 128 -25.07 14.73 38.57
CA SER A 128 -24.24 15.67 39.36
C SER A 128 -23.05 15.02 40.10
N SER A 129 -22.02 15.85 40.26
CA SER A 129 -20.89 15.79 41.22
C SER A 129 -19.59 15.05 40.83
N GLN A 130 -18.59 15.89 40.53
CA GLN A 130 -17.24 15.94 41.12
C GLN A 130 -16.29 14.72 41.08
N ALA A 131 -15.16 14.98 40.40
CA ALA A 131 -13.77 14.75 40.84
C ALA A 131 -13.28 13.33 41.17
N LYS A 132 -12.29 12.85 40.39
CA LYS A 132 -10.86 12.79 40.80
C LYS A 132 -9.99 12.14 39.70
N LYS A 133 -8.70 12.48 39.78
CA LYS A 133 -7.54 12.12 38.95
C LYS A 133 -7.34 10.60 38.86
N ASP A 134 -6.81 10.10 37.74
CA ASP A 134 -5.52 9.36 37.70
C ASP A 134 -5.17 8.78 36.31
N HIS A 135 -3.86 8.59 36.14
CA HIS A 135 -3.10 8.21 34.93
C HIS A 135 -3.62 7.02 34.10
N PRO A 136 -3.28 6.96 32.78
CA PRO A 136 -3.60 5.82 31.94
C PRO A 136 -2.62 4.65 32.19
N GLN A 137 -3.10 3.61 32.86
CA GLN A 137 -2.38 2.32 32.92
C GLN A 137 -2.62 1.50 31.66
N LYS A 138 -1.52 1.09 31.03
CA LYS A 138 -1.45 0.16 29.88
C LYS A 138 -2.15 -1.17 30.20
N CYS A 139 -3.18 -1.51 29.44
CA CYS A 139 -3.72 -2.88 29.42
C CYS A 139 -3.00 -3.71 28.33
N ILE A 140 -2.09 -4.55 28.80
CA ILE A 140 -1.49 -5.66 28.05
C ILE A 140 -2.57 -6.73 27.87
N LEU A 141 -3.12 -6.89 26.66
CA LEU A 141 -4.00 -8.02 26.35
C LEU A 141 -3.17 -9.24 25.98
N ARG A 142 -3.12 -10.16 26.94
CA ARG A 142 -2.47 -11.47 26.90
C ARG A 142 -3.27 -12.42 26.00
N SER A 143 -2.69 -12.84 24.88
CA SER A 143 -3.25 -13.85 23.97
C SER A 143 -3.42 -15.19 24.69
N LYS A 144 -4.67 -15.63 24.93
CA LYS A 144 -4.99 -17.04 25.18
C LYS A 144 -5.45 -17.69 23.88
N ARG A 145 -4.56 -18.53 23.35
CA ARG A 145 -4.77 -19.42 22.22
C ARG A 145 -5.62 -20.60 22.70
N SER A 146 -6.87 -20.72 22.25
CA SER A 146 -7.63 -21.97 22.37
C SER A 146 -7.82 -22.58 20.99
N ASN A 147 -7.41 -23.84 20.88
CA ASN A 147 -7.64 -24.67 19.71
C ASN A 147 -9.09 -25.15 19.74
N TYR A 148 -9.89 -24.76 18.76
CA TYR A 148 -11.02 -25.55 18.31
C TYR A 148 -11.08 -25.54 16.79
N ARG A 149 -10.83 -26.71 16.22
CA ARG A 149 -11.05 -27.03 14.81
C ARG A 149 -12.56 -27.12 14.61
N GLN A 150 -13.14 -26.22 13.82
CA GLN A 150 -14.40 -26.51 13.14
C GLN A 150 -14.33 -26.01 11.70
N LYS A 151 -14.53 -26.96 10.79
CA LYS A 151 -14.68 -26.77 9.35
C LYS A 151 -15.94 -25.94 9.10
N GLU A 152 -15.80 -24.73 8.59
CA GLU A 152 -16.87 -24.09 7.82
C GLU A 152 -16.30 -23.52 6.53
N LYS A 153 -16.75 -24.09 5.41
CA LYS A 153 -16.56 -23.56 4.06
C LYS A 153 -17.47 -22.35 3.91
N ASN A 154 -17.00 -21.17 4.32
CA ASN A 154 -17.70 -19.92 4.03
C ASN A 154 -17.08 -19.26 2.79
N ASN A 155 -17.76 -19.43 1.64
CA ASN A 155 -17.58 -18.59 0.47
C ASN A 155 -17.95 -17.14 0.85
N LYS A 156 -16.96 -16.35 1.28
CA LYS A 156 -17.14 -14.91 1.47
C LYS A 156 -17.07 -14.22 0.11
N SER A 157 -18.23 -14.13 -0.55
CA SER A 157 -18.43 -13.24 -1.69
C SER A 157 -18.42 -11.79 -1.19
N TYR A 158 -17.36 -11.05 -1.53
CA TYR A 158 -17.29 -9.61 -1.27
C TYR A 158 -18.08 -8.89 -2.36
N TRP A 159 -19.35 -8.62 -2.10
CA TRP A 159 -20.16 -7.73 -2.93
C TRP A 159 -19.73 -6.29 -2.66
N ILE A 160 -19.45 -5.54 -3.72
CA ILE A 160 -19.13 -4.11 -3.67
C ILE A 160 -20.42 -3.34 -3.96
N ASP A 161 -20.78 -2.40 -3.08
CA ASP A 161 -21.92 -1.51 -3.28
C ASP A 161 -21.63 -0.55 -4.46
N PRO A 162 -22.55 -0.42 -5.44
CA PRO A 162 -22.37 0.45 -6.59
C PRO A 162 -22.73 1.90 -6.23
N ILE A 163 -21.91 2.56 -5.43
CA ILE A 163 -22.00 4.01 -5.23
C ILE A 163 -20.61 4.62 -5.44
N PHE A 164 -20.10 4.49 -6.66
CA PHE A 164 -19.05 5.38 -7.16
C PHE A 164 -19.16 5.42 -8.69
N SER A 165 -19.55 6.58 -9.22
CA SER A 165 -19.57 6.81 -10.66
C SER A 165 -18.16 6.58 -11.24
N PRO A 166 -18.01 5.80 -12.33
CA PRO A 166 -16.71 5.59 -12.93
C PRO A 166 -16.24 6.91 -13.55
N SER A 167 -15.13 7.45 -13.04
CA SER A 167 -14.39 8.49 -13.75
C SER A 167 -13.90 7.91 -15.08
N PRO A 168 -14.08 8.61 -16.21
CA PRO A 168 -13.64 8.11 -17.51
C PRO A 168 -12.13 7.90 -17.51
N SER A 169 -11.68 6.79 -18.10
CA SER A 169 -10.28 6.40 -18.24
C SER A 169 -9.51 7.46 -19.00
N THR A 170 -8.66 8.22 -18.30
CA THR A 170 -7.89 9.34 -18.83
C THR A 170 -6.55 8.89 -19.42
N SER A 171 -6.54 8.09 -20.49
CA SER A 171 -5.45 8.14 -21.49
C SER A 171 -5.63 7.13 -22.62
N SER A 172 -5.18 7.50 -23.82
CA SER A 172 -4.94 6.62 -24.97
C SER A 172 -3.86 5.55 -24.73
N LEU A 173 -3.25 5.55 -23.54
CA LEU A 173 -2.14 4.69 -23.14
C LEU A 173 -2.53 3.62 -22.11
N SER A 174 -3.81 3.39 -21.85
CA SER A 174 -4.30 2.29 -21.01
C SER A 174 -5.27 1.45 -21.82
N SER A 175 -4.77 0.59 -22.69
CA SER A 175 -5.63 -0.31 -23.48
C SER A 175 -5.92 -1.59 -22.70
N PRO A 176 -7.14 -2.15 -22.71
CA PRO A 176 -7.50 -3.33 -21.90
C PRO A 176 -6.59 -4.55 -22.08
N ASN A 177 -5.97 -4.70 -23.25
CA ASN A 177 -5.06 -5.80 -23.58
C ASN A 177 -3.58 -5.49 -23.29
N GLU A 178 -3.30 -4.35 -22.66
CA GLU A 178 -1.94 -3.92 -22.38
C GLU A 178 -1.40 -4.62 -21.14
N THR A 179 -0.31 -5.35 -21.32
CA THR A 179 0.44 -5.94 -20.23
C THR A 179 1.29 -4.87 -19.52
N CYS A 180 1.66 -5.13 -18.26
CA CYS A 180 2.61 -4.29 -17.54
C CYS A 180 3.94 -4.12 -18.30
N TYR A 181 4.36 -5.15 -19.05
CA TYR A 181 5.57 -5.12 -19.86
C TYR A 181 5.45 -4.19 -21.08
N SER A 182 4.36 -4.27 -21.83
CA SER A 182 4.11 -3.40 -22.98
C SER A 182 3.96 -1.93 -22.57
N PHE A 183 3.30 -1.68 -21.43
CA PHE A 183 3.21 -0.33 -20.86
C PHE A 183 4.58 0.24 -20.55
N PHE A 184 5.42 -0.53 -19.85
CA PHE A 184 6.76 -0.09 -19.50
C PHE A 184 7.61 0.21 -20.74
N ARG A 185 7.56 -0.65 -21.76
CA ARG A 185 8.28 -0.44 -23.03
C ARG A 185 7.89 0.86 -23.71
N ARG A 186 6.59 1.17 -23.78
CA ARG A 186 6.09 2.39 -24.42
C ARG A 186 6.38 3.64 -23.59
N ALA A 187 6.38 3.55 -22.27
CA ALA A 187 6.66 4.67 -21.37
C ALA A 187 8.10 5.19 -21.47
N LEU A 188 9.04 4.36 -21.95
CA LEU A 188 10.46 4.67 -22.06
C LEU A 188 10.96 4.88 -23.50
N GLN A 189 10.06 4.80 -24.50
CA GLN A 189 10.32 5.24 -25.87
C GLN A 189 10.07 6.74 -25.99
#